data_AF-A0A2V5TLA4-F1
#
_entry.id   AF-A0A2V5TLA4-F1
#
_cell.length_a   1.000
_cell.length_b   1.000
_cell.length_c   1.000
_cell.angle_alpha   90.00
_cell.angle_beta   90.00
_cell.angle_gamma   90.00
#
_symmetry.space_group_name_H-M   'P 1'
#
loop_
_entity.id
_entity.type
_entity.pdbx_description
1 polymer ?
#
loop_
_entity_poly.entity_id
_entity_poly.type
_entity_poly.pdbx_seq_one_letter_code
_entity_poly.pdbx_strand_id
1 'polypeptide(L)'
;MGNFFEELFARGNSYWLTRFIILRLLGFVYAIAFLIAAQQLVPLIGEHGLTPANHFLTSIQTQLGSRMAGMFNIPTLFWFGISDNALSIFAWIGLGLSLVVLGGYANAIILTVLWAMYMSIVHIGQVWYGYGWEIQLLETGFLSIFLCPLLDGRPFPKCRPPIFVFWLFRWLGFRIMIGAGLIKLRGDTCWRDLTCLYYHYETQPIPSPISRYLHFAPHWFHQFATAWNHFIELIVPWFSFGPRTAR
;
A
#
# COMPACT_ATOMS: atom_id res chain seq x y z
N MET A 1 -27.94 -10.18 -24.57
CA MET A 1 -27.07 -10.04 -23.38
C MET A 1 -25.59 -10.39 -23.66
N GLY A 2 -25.24 -11.01 -24.81
CA GLY A 2 -23.84 -11.33 -25.17
C GLY A 2 -22.97 -10.14 -25.63
N ASN A 3 -23.55 -9.12 -26.28
CA ASN A 3 -22.77 -8.00 -26.84
C ASN A 3 -22.09 -7.11 -25.80
N PHE A 4 -22.73 -6.83 -24.66
CA PHE A 4 -22.18 -5.87 -23.68
C PHE A 4 -20.88 -6.37 -23.04
N PHE A 5 -20.83 -7.65 -22.67
CA PHE A 5 -19.64 -8.24 -22.05
C PHE A 5 -18.49 -8.31 -23.07
N GLU A 6 -18.77 -8.73 -24.31
CA GLU A 6 -17.74 -8.75 -25.35
C GLU A 6 -17.19 -7.36 -25.67
N GLU A 7 -18.04 -6.33 -25.74
CA GLU A 7 -17.61 -4.95 -25.98
C GLU A 7 -16.79 -4.38 -24.80
N LEU A 8 -17.19 -4.73 -23.57
CA LEU A 8 -16.46 -4.38 -22.35
C LEU A 8 -15.07 -5.03 -22.31
N PHE A 9 -14.96 -6.30 -22.72
CA PHE A 9 -13.68 -7.01 -22.81
C PHE A 9 -12.85 -6.61 -24.05
N ALA A 10 -13.48 -6.21 -25.16
CA ALA A 10 -12.82 -5.73 -26.37
C ALA A 10 -12.16 -4.35 -26.19
N ARG A 11 -12.71 -3.49 -25.30
CA ARG A 11 -12.04 -2.26 -24.84
C ARG A 11 -10.69 -2.51 -24.12
N GLY A 12 -10.36 -3.76 -23.80
CA GLY A 12 -9.12 -4.18 -23.13
C GLY A 12 -7.82 -3.90 -23.88
N ASN A 13 -7.87 -3.41 -25.13
CA ASN A 13 -6.66 -3.02 -25.88
C ASN A 13 -6.02 -1.70 -25.41
N SER A 14 -6.64 -0.90 -24.54
CA SER A 14 -6.09 0.42 -24.14
C SER A 14 -5.28 0.47 -22.84
N TYR A 15 -5.27 -0.58 -22.00
CA TYR A 15 -4.67 -0.51 -20.66
C TYR A 15 -3.26 -1.14 -20.52
N TRP A 16 -2.61 -1.47 -21.63
CA TRP A 16 -1.24 -2.04 -21.59
C TRP A 16 -0.25 -1.07 -20.92
N LEU A 17 -0.34 0.22 -21.24
CA LEU A 17 0.54 1.25 -20.67
C LEU A 17 0.24 1.45 -19.19
N THR A 18 -1.03 1.50 -18.81
CA THR A 18 -1.46 1.61 -17.40
C THR A 18 -0.93 0.44 -16.58
N ARG A 19 -1.07 -0.78 -17.09
CA ARG A 19 -0.49 -1.97 -16.44
C ARG A 19 1.03 -1.84 -16.29
N PHE A 20 1.73 -1.46 -17.36
CA PHE A 20 3.18 -1.30 -17.32
C PHE A 20 3.62 -0.28 -16.26
N ILE A 21 2.96 0.88 -16.20
CA ILE A 21 3.26 1.94 -15.22
C ILE A 21 2.95 1.46 -13.79
N ILE A 22 1.77 0.87 -13.55
CA ILE A 22 1.39 0.39 -12.21
C ILE A 22 2.43 -0.61 -11.69
N LEU A 23 2.82 -1.60 -12.50
CA LEU A 23 3.77 -2.63 -12.08
C LEU A 23 5.16 -2.06 -11.81
N ARG A 24 5.64 -1.11 -12.63
CA ARG A 24 6.92 -0.44 -12.42
C ARG A 24 6.93 0.38 -11.13
N LEU A 25 5.90 1.20 -10.93
CA LEU A 25 5.76 2.02 -9.72
C LEU A 25 5.61 1.14 -8.47
N LEU A 26 4.87 0.03 -8.57
CA LEU A 26 4.78 -0.94 -7.48
C LEU A 26 6.15 -1.57 -7.16
N GLY A 27 6.91 -1.96 -8.19
CA GLY A 27 8.28 -2.46 -8.01
C GLY A 27 9.19 -1.43 -7.34
N PHE A 28 9.05 -0.15 -7.68
CA PHE A 28 9.77 0.95 -7.04
C PHE A 28 9.40 1.10 -5.56
N VAL A 29 8.10 1.13 -5.24
CA VAL A 29 7.63 1.25 -3.86
C VAL A 29 8.04 0.05 -3.03
N TYR A 30 7.92 -1.18 -3.55
CA TYR A 30 8.43 -2.36 -2.86
C TYR A 30 9.94 -2.31 -2.67
N ALA A 31 10.71 -1.84 -3.66
CA ALA A 31 12.16 -1.72 -3.52
C ALA A 31 12.52 -0.77 -2.36
N ILE A 32 11.85 0.37 -2.24
CA ILE A 32 12.04 1.26 -1.09
C ILE A 32 11.64 0.56 0.21
N ALA A 33 10.47 -0.08 0.26
CA ALA A 33 9.97 -0.72 1.47
C ALA A 33 10.88 -1.86 1.95
N PHE A 34 11.37 -2.71 1.04
CA PHE A 34 12.32 -3.77 1.36
C PHE A 34 13.72 -3.26 1.67
N LEU A 35 14.15 -2.14 1.08
CA LEU A 35 15.41 -1.50 1.47
C LEU A 35 15.34 -0.98 2.91
N ILE A 36 14.23 -0.34 3.28
CA ILE A 36 13.97 0.10 4.66
C ILE A 36 13.98 -1.12 5.59
N ALA A 37 13.27 -2.20 5.22
CA ALA A 37 13.29 -3.44 6.00
C ALA A 37 14.71 -4.01 6.12
N ALA A 38 15.49 -4.05 5.04
CA ALA A 38 16.86 -4.59 5.07
C ALA A 38 17.78 -3.80 6.01
N GLN A 39 17.53 -2.50 6.20
CA GLN A 39 18.31 -1.63 7.07
C GLN A 39 17.81 -1.60 8.52
N GLN A 40 16.50 -1.79 8.74
CA GLN A 40 15.86 -1.47 10.02
C GLN A 40 15.21 -2.68 10.72
N LEU A 41 14.93 -3.78 10.01
CA LEU A 41 14.14 -4.88 10.58
C LEU A 41 14.84 -5.55 11.77
N VAL A 42 16.17 -5.76 11.70
CA VAL A 42 16.93 -6.36 12.82
C VAL A 42 16.96 -5.43 14.06
N PRO A 43 17.33 -4.14 13.94
CA PRO A 43 17.24 -3.22 15.08
C PRO A 43 15.84 -3.07 15.69
N LEU A 44 14.78 -3.18 14.89
CA LEU A 44 13.41 -2.98 15.37
C LEU A 44 12.80 -4.25 16.00
N ILE A 45 12.93 -5.40 15.32
CA ILE A 45 12.20 -6.63 15.68
C ILE A 45 13.08 -7.89 15.75
N GLY A 46 14.39 -7.76 15.59
CA GLY A 46 15.35 -8.86 15.78
C GLY A 46 15.42 -9.34 17.22
N GLU A 47 16.28 -10.31 17.48
CA GLU A 47 16.43 -10.96 18.80
C GLU A 47 16.74 -9.96 19.92
N HIS A 48 17.54 -8.94 19.63
CA HIS A 48 17.88 -7.83 20.52
C HIS A 48 17.26 -6.50 20.07
N GLY A 49 16.18 -6.55 19.28
CA GLY A 49 15.49 -5.37 18.78
C GLY A 49 14.63 -4.67 19.85
N LEU A 50 14.07 -3.51 19.50
CA LEU A 50 13.17 -2.75 20.39
C LEU A 50 11.88 -3.50 20.75
N THR A 51 11.32 -4.25 19.79
CA THR A 51 10.12 -5.07 19.97
C THR A 51 10.35 -6.47 19.36
N PRO A 52 11.11 -7.36 20.03
CA PRO A 52 11.52 -8.63 19.44
C PRO A 52 10.35 -9.49 18.97
N ALA A 53 10.39 -9.90 17.70
CA ALA A 53 9.28 -10.64 17.08
C ALA A 53 9.14 -12.08 17.62
N ASN A 54 10.21 -12.66 18.18
CA ASN A 54 10.17 -13.96 18.86
C ASN A 54 9.21 -13.93 20.08
N HIS A 55 9.28 -12.89 20.91
CA HIS A 55 8.40 -12.71 22.07
C HIS A 55 6.96 -12.48 21.62
N PHE A 56 6.76 -11.71 20.55
CA PHE A 56 5.45 -11.49 19.97
C PHE A 56 4.79 -12.79 19.48
N LEU A 57 5.47 -13.57 18.62
CA LEU A 57 4.95 -14.84 18.12
C LEU A 57 4.70 -15.86 19.24
N THR A 58 5.57 -15.89 20.25
CA THR A 58 5.40 -16.74 21.44
C THR A 58 4.17 -16.34 22.23
N SER A 59 3.94 -15.05 22.44
CA SER A 59 2.75 -14.51 23.13
C SER A 59 1.45 -14.87 22.40
N ILE A 60 1.44 -14.78 21.07
CA ILE A 60 0.28 -15.17 20.26
C ILE A 60 0.02 -16.68 20.35
N GLN A 61 1.09 -17.48 20.30
CA GLN A 61 0.97 -18.93 20.45
C GLN A 61 0.42 -19.32 21.83
N THR A 62 0.86 -18.67 22.91
CA THR A 62 0.36 -18.98 24.27
C THR A 62 -1.08 -18.54 24.45
N GLN A 63 -1.47 -17.38 23.91
CA GLN A 63 -2.85 -16.88 23.98
C GLN A 63 -3.84 -17.74 23.19
N LEU A 64 -3.44 -18.20 22.01
CA LEU A 64 -4.31 -19.01 21.14
C LEU A 64 -4.20 -20.52 21.37
N GLY A 65 -3.35 -20.95 22.29
CA GLY A 65 -3.16 -22.35 22.70
C GLY A 65 -2.53 -23.27 21.65
N SER A 66 -2.34 -22.82 20.40
CA SER A 66 -1.66 -23.59 19.37
C SER A 66 -0.98 -22.70 18.32
N ARG A 67 0.15 -23.20 17.78
CA ARG A 67 0.88 -22.54 16.68
C ARG A 67 0.06 -22.48 15.40
N MET A 68 -0.76 -23.50 15.14
CA MET A 68 -1.65 -23.51 13.98
C MET A 68 -2.70 -22.40 14.07
N ALA A 69 -3.34 -22.22 15.23
CA ALA A 69 -4.25 -21.11 15.45
C ALA A 69 -3.55 -19.74 15.31
N GLY A 70 -2.32 -19.62 15.81
CA GLY A 70 -1.48 -18.44 15.59
C GLY A 70 -1.24 -18.13 14.12
N MET A 71 -0.91 -19.14 13.31
CA MET A 71 -0.66 -18.98 11.88
C MET A 71 -1.91 -18.56 11.08
N PHE A 72 -3.11 -19.02 11.45
CA PHE A 72 -4.35 -18.58 10.80
C PHE A 72 -4.74 -17.14 11.14
N ASN A 73 -4.43 -16.66 12.34
CA ASN A 73 -4.71 -15.29 12.75
C ASN A 73 -3.63 -14.30 12.27
N ILE A 74 -2.37 -14.75 12.24
CA ILE A 74 -1.20 -13.96 11.88
C ILE A 74 -0.40 -14.74 10.83
N PRO A 75 -0.81 -14.69 9.55
CA PRO A 75 -0.10 -15.40 8.50
C PRO A 75 1.26 -14.76 8.23
N THR A 76 2.33 -15.49 8.55
CA THR A 76 3.71 -15.06 8.30
C THR A 76 4.63 -16.27 8.06
N LEU A 77 5.62 -16.09 7.18
CA LEU A 77 6.65 -17.11 6.94
C LEU A 77 7.61 -17.26 8.13
N PHE A 78 7.66 -16.28 9.03
CA PHE A 78 8.53 -16.31 10.22
C PHE A 78 8.06 -17.27 11.30
N TRP A 79 6.88 -17.88 11.15
CA TRP A 79 6.51 -19.02 11.98
C TRP A 79 7.50 -20.17 11.85
N PHE A 80 8.13 -20.41 10.68
CA PHE A 80 9.06 -21.54 10.49
C PHE A 80 10.42 -21.37 11.17
N GLY A 81 10.73 -20.15 11.61
CA GLY A 81 11.99 -19.80 12.25
C GLY A 81 12.27 -18.32 12.03
N ILE A 82 12.68 -17.65 13.10
CA ILE A 82 13.06 -16.25 13.07
C ILE A 82 14.47 -16.12 13.63
N SER A 83 15.34 -15.45 12.89
CA SER A 83 16.69 -15.08 13.30
C SER A 83 17.08 -13.79 12.59
N ASP A 84 18.04 -13.06 13.15
CA ASP A 84 18.47 -11.78 12.59
C ASP A 84 19.00 -11.91 11.16
N ASN A 85 19.76 -12.99 10.91
CA ASN A 85 20.23 -13.32 9.57
C ASN A 85 19.07 -13.65 8.63
N ALA A 86 18.07 -14.41 9.10
CA ALA A 86 16.89 -14.73 8.28
C ALA A 86 16.10 -13.47 7.93
N LEU A 87 15.87 -12.56 8.90
CA LEU A 87 15.20 -11.28 8.68
C LEU A 87 15.92 -10.42 7.63
N SER A 88 17.25 -10.31 7.73
CA SER A 88 18.08 -9.55 6.79
C SER A 88 18.07 -10.17 5.39
N ILE A 89 18.36 -11.47 5.26
CA ILE A 89 18.35 -12.19 3.98
C ILE A 89 16.98 -12.07 3.31
N PHE A 90 15.90 -12.25 4.09
CA PHE A 90 14.54 -12.15 3.59
C PHE A 90 14.24 -10.75 3.03
N ALA A 91 14.66 -9.69 3.71
CA ALA A 91 14.48 -8.32 3.22
C ALA A 91 15.32 -8.05 1.95
N TRP A 92 16.57 -8.50 1.89
CA TRP A 92 17.43 -8.35 0.70
C TRP A 92 16.91 -9.12 -0.52
N ILE A 93 16.36 -10.33 -0.33
CA ILE A 93 15.69 -11.09 -1.40
C ILE A 93 14.48 -10.30 -1.91
N GLY A 94 13.66 -9.75 -1.01
CA GLY A 94 12.52 -8.92 -1.36
C GLY A 94 12.93 -7.69 -2.18
N LEU A 95 14.02 -7.03 -1.79
CA LEU A 95 14.59 -5.92 -2.56
C LEU A 95 15.00 -6.37 -3.97
N GLY A 96 15.75 -7.48 -4.08
CA GLY A 96 16.19 -8.01 -5.37
C GLY A 96 15.01 -8.32 -6.31
N LEU A 97 13.98 -9.00 -5.81
CA LEU A 97 12.76 -9.28 -6.58
C LEU A 97 12.01 -8.00 -6.97
N SER A 98 11.99 -7.00 -6.09
CA SER A 98 11.36 -5.70 -6.37
C SER A 98 12.07 -4.95 -7.48
N LEU A 99 13.41 -5.03 -7.53
CA LEU A 99 14.21 -4.48 -8.61
C LEU A 99 13.97 -5.19 -9.94
N VAL A 100 13.69 -6.49 -9.94
CA VAL A 100 13.30 -7.25 -11.15
C VAL A 100 11.95 -6.74 -11.69
N VAL A 101 10.96 -6.56 -10.81
CA VAL A 101 9.66 -5.96 -11.17
C VAL A 101 9.82 -4.52 -11.64
N LEU A 102 10.63 -3.73 -10.94
CA LEU A 102 11.00 -2.38 -11.34
C LEU A 102 11.74 -2.36 -12.67
N GLY A 103 12.48 -3.42 -13.02
CA GLY A 103 13.13 -3.66 -14.31
C GLY A 103 12.17 -4.06 -15.43
N GLY A 104 10.89 -4.28 -15.11
CA GLY A 104 9.79 -4.58 -16.02
C GLY A 104 9.49 -6.07 -16.15
N TYR A 105 10.19 -6.90 -15.38
CA TYR A 105 9.98 -8.34 -15.39
C TYR A 105 9.02 -8.72 -14.27
N ALA A 106 7.75 -8.92 -14.60
CA ALA A 106 6.71 -9.19 -13.62
C ALA A 106 5.74 -10.26 -14.12
N ASN A 107 5.58 -11.31 -13.33
CA ASN A 107 4.55 -12.33 -13.48
C ASN A 107 3.79 -12.50 -12.14
N ALA A 108 2.68 -13.24 -12.16
CA ALA A 108 1.87 -13.44 -10.96
C ALA A 108 2.65 -14.14 -9.84
N ILE A 109 3.58 -15.05 -10.17
CA ILE A 109 4.39 -15.78 -9.18
C ILE A 109 5.31 -14.82 -8.41
N ILE A 110 6.09 -13.99 -9.11
CA ILE A 110 7.00 -13.01 -8.49
C ILE A 110 6.22 -12.06 -7.59
N LEU A 111 5.07 -11.55 -8.06
CA LEU A 111 4.23 -10.65 -7.27
C LEU A 111 3.61 -11.34 -6.06
N THR A 112 3.22 -12.63 -6.18
CA THR A 112 2.71 -13.41 -5.05
C THR A 112 3.79 -13.63 -4.00
N VAL A 113 5.02 -13.95 -4.43
CA VAL A 113 6.17 -14.10 -3.52
C VAL A 113 6.47 -12.77 -2.83
N LEU A 114 6.60 -11.67 -3.58
CA LEU A 114 6.81 -10.33 -3.00
C LEU A 114 5.72 -9.95 -2.01
N TRP A 115 4.45 -10.18 -2.37
CA TRP A 115 3.31 -9.89 -1.52
C TRP A 115 3.35 -10.73 -0.23
N ALA A 116 3.58 -12.04 -0.33
CA ALA A 116 3.66 -12.92 0.83
C ALA A 116 4.86 -12.58 1.74
N MET A 117 5.98 -12.19 1.13
CA MET A 117 7.14 -11.70 1.88
C MET A 117 6.81 -10.42 2.63
N TYR A 118 6.21 -9.44 1.96
CA TYR A 118 5.83 -8.18 2.59
C TYR A 118 4.79 -8.38 3.69
N MET A 119 3.77 -9.22 3.44
CA MET A 119 2.77 -9.61 4.41
C MET A 119 3.41 -10.23 5.66
N SER A 120 4.42 -11.08 5.47
CA SER A 120 5.15 -11.70 6.57
C SER A 120 5.84 -10.67 7.47
N ILE A 121 6.44 -9.62 6.88
CA ILE A 121 7.06 -8.52 7.61
C ILE A 121 6.01 -7.69 8.35
N VAL A 122 4.93 -7.27 7.68
CA VAL A 122 3.87 -6.44 8.27
C VAL A 122 3.26 -7.11 9.50
N HIS A 123 3.01 -8.42 9.45
CA HIS A 123 2.42 -9.16 10.57
C HIS A 123 3.30 -9.25 11.82
N ILE A 124 4.63 -9.29 11.66
CA ILE A 124 5.57 -9.33 12.80
C ILE A 124 6.13 -7.96 13.20
N GLY A 125 5.89 -6.96 12.35
CA GLY A 125 6.39 -5.60 12.49
C GLY A 125 5.74 -4.78 13.61
N GLN A 126 4.66 -5.29 14.23
CA GLN A 126 4.00 -4.71 15.39
C GLN A 126 3.69 -3.20 15.19
N VAL A 127 4.11 -2.34 16.13
CA VAL A 127 3.87 -0.90 16.08
C VAL A 127 4.56 -0.20 14.91
N TRP A 128 5.68 -0.75 14.43
CA TRP A 128 6.48 -0.13 13.37
C TRP A 128 5.81 -0.23 11.99
N TYR A 129 5.04 -1.30 11.77
CA TYR A 129 4.32 -1.57 10.53
C TYR A 129 2.79 -1.44 10.69
N GLY A 130 2.33 -0.76 11.74
CA GLY A 130 0.90 -0.56 12.03
C GLY A 130 0.23 0.58 11.25
N TYR A 131 0.91 1.16 10.25
CA TYR A 131 0.44 2.34 9.53
C TYR A 131 -0.42 1.99 8.31
N GLY A 132 -1.34 2.89 7.95
CA GLY A 132 -2.29 2.65 6.85
C GLY A 132 -1.64 2.42 5.47
N TRP A 133 -0.44 2.97 5.24
CA TRP A 133 0.29 2.77 3.98
C TRP A 133 0.81 1.33 3.82
N GLU A 134 1.05 0.60 4.93
CA GLU A 134 1.47 -0.80 4.91
C GLU A 134 0.34 -1.68 4.37
N ILE A 135 -0.88 -1.44 4.88
CA ILE A 135 -2.10 -2.11 4.43
C ILE A 135 -2.41 -1.75 2.98
N GLN A 136 -2.27 -0.47 2.61
CA GLN A 136 -2.44 -0.02 1.23
C GLN A 136 -1.48 -0.73 0.27
N LEU A 137 -0.21 -0.92 0.64
CA LEU A 137 0.76 -1.62 -0.19
C LEU A 137 0.40 -3.11 -0.33
N LEU A 138 -0.09 -3.75 0.73
CA LEU A 138 -0.58 -5.14 0.67
C LEU A 138 -1.80 -5.28 -0.24
N GLU A 139 -2.80 -4.39 -0.15
CA GLU A 139 -3.97 -4.40 -1.04
C GLU A 139 -3.56 -4.16 -2.50
N THR A 140 -2.67 -3.18 -2.74
CA THR A 140 -2.15 -2.85 -4.09
C THR A 140 -1.35 -4.00 -4.69
N GLY A 141 -0.48 -4.63 -3.89
CA GLY A 141 0.30 -5.79 -4.28
C GLY A 141 -0.57 -6.99 -4.63
N PHE A 142 -1.57 -7.28 -3.80
CA PHE A 142 -2.51 -8.37 -4.03
C PHE A 142 -3.28 -8.19 -5.34
N LEU A 143 -3.84 -7.01 -5.60
CA LEU A 143 -4.53 -6.71 -6.86
C LEU A 143 -3.58 -6.84 -8.07
N SER A 144 -2.31 -6.49 -7.90
CA SER A 144 -1.32 -6.55 -8.98
C SER A 144 -0.96 -7.97 -9.40
N ILE A 145 -1.11 -8.97 -8.52
CA ILE A 145 -0.95 -10.39 -8.88
C ILE A 145 -1.83 -10.74 -10.08
N PHE A 146 -3.07 -10.25 -10.08
CA PHE A 146 -4.05 -10.49 -11.12
C PHE A 146 -3.87 -9.60 -12.36
N LEU A 147 -3.02 -8.57 -12.32
CA LEU A 147 -2.67 -7.80 -13.51
C LEU A 147 -1.68 -8.55 -14.43
N CYS A 148 -0.96 -9.53 -13.89
CA CYS A 148 0.10 -10.25 -14.59
C CYS A 148 -0.36 -11.62 -15.12
N PRO A 149 0.17 -12.09 -16.27
CA PRO A 149 0.13 -13.48 -16.65
C PRO A 149 0.79 -14.33 -15.56
N LEU A 150 0.37 -15.59 -15.48
CA LEU A 150 0.91 -16.53 -14.51
C LEU A 150 2.43 -16.72 -14.66
N LEU A 151 2.89 -16.92 -15.91
CA LEU A 151 4.27 -17.30 -16.21
C LEU A 151 5.03 -16.25 -17.04
N ASP A 152 4.36 -15.59 -18.00
CA ASP A 152 4.99 -14.62 -18.89
C ASP A 152 5.37 -13.33 -18.13
N GLY A 153 6.65 -13.22 -17.80
CA GLY A 153 7.21 -12.10 -17.06
C GLY A 153 7.63 -10.91 -17.91
N ARG A 154 7.46 -10.93 -19.25
CA ARG A 154 7.95 -9.83 -20.09
C ARG A 154 7.18 -8.52 -19.82
N PRO A 155 7.79 -7.35 -20.05
CA PRO A 155 7.13 -6.06 -19.81
C PRO A 155 5.84 -5.85 -20.64
N PHE A 156 5.78 -6.45 -21.82
CA PHE A 156 4.65 -6.36 -22.75
C PHE A 156 4.18 -7.77 -23.16
N PRO A 157 3.47 -8.50 -22.29
CA PRO A 157 2.98 -9.81 -22.63
C PRO A 157 1.77 -9.70 -23.56
N LYS A 158 1.54 -10.72 -24.38
CA LYS A 158 0.43 -10.75 -25.36
C LYS A 158 -0.95 -10.89 -24.72
N CYS A 159 -1.01 -11.34 -23.46
CA CYS A 159 -2.26 -11.50 -22.72
C CYS A 159 -2.90 -10.13 -22.39
N ARG A 160 -4.20 -10.00 -22.64
CA ARG A 160 -4.94 -8.76 -22.37
C ARG A 160 -5.06 -8.51 -20.86
N PRO A 161 -4.85 -7.27 -20.39
CA PRO A 161 -5.07 -6.92 -18.99
C PRO A 161 -6.55 -7.11 -18.58
N PRO A 162 -6.84 -7.72 -17.43
CA PRO A 162 -8.22 -7.92 -16.98
C PRO A 162 -8.86 -6.60 -16.51
N ILE A 163 -9.92 -6.18 -17.22
CA ILE A 163 -10.59 -4.88 -16.97
C ILE A 163 -11.13 -4.74 -15.54
N PHE A 164 -11.59 -5.84 -14.94
CA PHE A 164 -12.10 -5.84 -13.57
C PHE A 164 -11.05 -5.42 -12.54
N VAL A 165 -9.79 -5.78 -12.76
CA VAL A 165 -8.71 -5.42 -11.82
C VAL A 165 -8.49 -3.91 -11.81
N PHE A 166 -8.61 -3.22 -12.96
CA PHE A 166 -8.55 -1.75 -12.98
C PHE A 166 -9.72 -1.11 -12.24
N TRP A 167 -10.92 -1.70 -12.28
CA TRP A 167 -12.04 -1.23 -11.47
C TRP A 167 -11.78 -1.45 -9.97
N LEU A 168 -11.13 -2.54 -9.59
CA LEU A 168 -10.69 -2.76 -8.21
C LEU A 168 -9.64 -1.73 -7.78
N PHE A 169 -8.70 -1.34 -8.66
CA PHE A 169 -7.78 -0.24 -8.37
C PHE A 169 -8.48 1.11 -8.21
N ARG A 170 -9.51 1.39 -9.03
CA ARG A 170 -10.34 2.59 -8.86
C ARG A 170 -11.08 2.57 -7.53
N TRP A 171 -11.65 1.42 -7.16
CA TRP A 171 -12.31 1.22 -5.88
C TRP A 171 -11.34 1.38 -4.70
N LEU A 172 -10.12 0.85 -4.82
CA LEU A 172 -9.06 1.02 -3.84
C LEU A 172 -8.75 2.52 -3.63
N GLY A 173 -8.45 3.25 -4.71
CA GLY A 173 -8.17 4.68 -4.64
C GLY A 173 -9.35 5.49 -4.09
N PHE A 174 -10.58 5.14 -4.48
CA PHE A 174 -11.80 5.74 -3.94
C PHE A 174 -11.92 5.55 -2.43
N ARG A 175 -11.80 4.31 -1.94
CA ARG A 175 -11.89 4.00 -0.51
C ARG A 175 -10.83 4.74 0.31
N ILE A 176 -9.61 4.84 -0.22
CA ILE A 176 -8.51 5.55 0.45
C ILE A 176 -8.85 7.04 0.60
N MET A 177 -9.26 7.71 -0.49
CA MET A 177 -9.55 9.15 -0.46
C MET A 177 -10.78 9.46 0.39
N ILE A 178 -11.88 8.74 0.18
CA ILE A 178 -13.10 8.92 0.98
C ILE A 178 -12.84 8.59 2.44
N GLY A 179 -12.12 7.50 2.73
CA GLY A 179 -11.76 7.10 4.08
C GLY A 179 -10.94 8.17 4.81
N ALA A 180 -9.97 8.78 4.12
CA ALA A 180 -9.16 9.89 4.64
C ALA A 180 -10.02 11.12 4.96
N GLY A 181 -10.98 11.48 4.11
CA GLY A 181 -11.88 12.61 4.38
C GLY A 181 -12.85 12.33 5.53
N LEU A 182 -13.44 11.13 5.57
CA LEU A 182 -14.40 10.74 6.60
C LEU A 182 -13.76 10.63 7.98
N ILE A 183 -12.53 10.13 8.09
CA ILE A 183 -11.84 10.04 9.39
C ILE A 183 -11.51 11.42 9.94
N LYS A 184 -11.19 12.40 9.07
CA LYS A 184 -11.00 13.81 9.46
C LYS A 184 -12.28 14.42 9.98
N LEU A 185 -13.37 14.31 9.21
CA LEU A 185 -14.69 14.81 9.64
C LEU A 185 -15.19 14.15 10.93
N ARG A 186 -14.82 12.89 11.18
CA ARG A 186 -15.14 12.19 12.43
C ARG A 186 -14.24 12.60 13.59
N GLY A 187 -12.96 12.85 13.32
CA GLY A 187 -11.89 12.89 14.33
C GLY A 187 -11.95 14.10 15.26
N ASP A 188 -12.15 15.30 14.73
CA ASP A 188 -12.12 16.54 15.53
C ASP A 188 -13.02 17.62 14.90
N THR A 189 -13.53 18.55 15.72
CA THR A 189 -14.33 19.69 15.26
C THR A 189 -13.51 20.67 14.42
N CYS A 190 -12.19 20.76 14.60
CA CYS A 190 -11.35 21.66 13.79
C CYS A 190 -11.47 21.39 12.28
N TRP A 191 -11.79 20.15 11.87
CA TRP A 191 -11.97 19.80 10.45
C TRP A 191 -13.29 20.35 9.92
N ARG A 192 -14.31 20.47 10.77
CA ARG A 192 -15.63 21.02 10.46
C ARG A 192 -15.61 22.55 10.51
N ASP A 193 -14.84 23.10 11.44
CA ASP A 193 -14.65 24.55 11.62
C ASP A 193 -13.61 25.15 10.65
N LEU A 194 -12.98 24.30 9.81
CA LEU A 194 -11.96 24.65 8.83
C LEU A 194 -10.66 25.25 9.42
N THR A 195 -10.35 24.92 10.67
CA THR A 195 -9.22 25.49 11.42
C THR A 195 -8.04 24.53 11.58
N CYS A 196 -8.16 23.24 11.24
CA CYS A 196 -7.07 22.28 11.49
C CYS A 196 -5.74 22.69 10.83
N LEU A 197 -5.77 23.32 9.65
CA LEU A 197 -4.55 23.74 8.96
C LEU A 197 -3.81 24.92 9.63
N TYR A 198 -4.40 25.57 10.64
CA TYR A 198 -3.69 26.62 11.41
C TYR A 198 -2.44 26.05 12.10
N TYR A 199 -2.53 24.83 12.62
CA TYR A 199 -1.45 24.18 13.38
C TYR A 199 -0.90 22.93 12.69
N HIS A 200 -1.55 22.44 11.62
CA HIS A 200 -1.13 21.22 10.93
C HIS A 200 0.32 21.30 10.40
N TYR A 201 0.72 22.45 9.87
CA TYR A 201 2.06 22.62 9.30
C TYR A 201 3.19 22.49 10.32
N GLU A 202 2.90 22.79 11.60
CA GLU A 202 3.82 22.65 12.73
C GLU A 202 3.83 21.21 13.29
N THR A 203 2.67 20.55 13.29
CA THR A 203 2.45 19.27 13.97
C THR A 203 2.55 18.03 13.06
N GLN A 204 2.64 18.21 11.75
CA GLN A 204 2.75 17.08 10.82
C GLN A 204 4.04 16.27 11.05
N PRO A 205 4.01 14.92 10.90
CA PRO A 205 5.16 14.06 11.23
C PRO A 205 6.42 14.29 10.36
N ILE A 206 6.23 14.70 9.11
CA ILE A 206 7.33 14.90 8.14
C ILE A 206 7.17 16.28 7.50
N PRO A 207 7.53 17.38 8.22
CA PRO A 207 7.39 18.71 7.67
C PRO A 207 8.38 18.94 6.52
N SER A 208 7.88 19.44 5.40
CA SER A 208 8.73 19.92 4.30
C SER A 208 9.32 21.30 4.62
N PRO A 209 10.40 21.74 3.95
CA PRO A 209 10.94 23.10 4.10
C PRO A 209 9.91 24.20 3.82
N ILE A 210 8.89 23.92 3.00
CA ILE A 210 7.82 24.87 2.65
C ILE A 210 6.79 25.02 3.78
N SER A 211 6.71 24.05 4.70
CA SER A 211 5.72 24.02 5.78
C SER A 211 5.78 25.26 6.66
N ARG A 212 7.00 25.77 6.94
CA ARG A 212 7.17 27.01 7.70
C ARG A 212 6.53 28.20 6.99
N TYR A 213 6.75 28.33 5.69
CA TYR A 213 6.15 29.43 4.91
C TYR A 213 4.64 29.33 4.87
N LEU A 214 4.11 28.12 4.69
CA LEU A 214 2.66 27.88 4.69
C LEU A 214 2.05 28.14 6.06
N HIS A 215 2.69 27.77 7.16
CA HIS A 215 2.19 28.02 8.51
C HIS A 215 1.86 29.50 8.73
N PHE A 216 2.73 30.41 8.28
CA PHE A 216 2.54 31.86 8.39
C PHE A 216 1.59 32.47 7.33
N ALA A 217 0.97 31.65 6.47
CA ALA A 217 -0.07 32.13 5.56
C ALA A 217 -1.31 32.63 6.34
N PRO A 218 -2.08 33.58 5.78
CA PRO A 218 -3.25 34.12 6.45
C PRO A 218 -4.33 33.05 6.69
N HIS A 219 -5.12 33.21 7.76
CA HIS A 219 -6.12 32.21 8.16
C HIS A 219 -7.15 31.85 7.08
N TRP A 220 -7.54 32.79 6.21
CA TRP A 220 -8.46 32.50 5.11
C TRP A 220 -7.88 31.46 4.14
N PHE A 221 -6.56 31.46 3.93
CA PHE A 221 -5.87 30.50 3.07
C PHE A 221 -5.96 29.10 3.66
N HIS A 222 -5.76 28.97 4.98
CA HIS A 222 -5.86 27.71 5.70
C HIS A 222 -7.29 27.17 5.73
N GLN A 223 -8.29 28.04 5.89
CA GLN A 223 -9.70 27.66 5.78
C GLN A 223 -10.03 27.14 4.38
N PHE A 224 -9.60 27.88 3.35
CA PHE A 224 -9.74 27.46 1.96
C PHE A 224 -9.04 26.12 1.71
N ALA A 225 -7.80 25.95 2.17
CA ALA A 225 -7.05 24.71 1.99
C ALA A 225 -7.71 23.52 2.70
N THR A 226 -8.34 23.73 3.86
CA THR A 226 -9.09 22.69 4.57
C THR A 226 -10.36 22.32 3.79
N ALA A 227 -11.11 23.31 3.29
CA ALA A 227 -12.28 23.07 2.45
C ALA A 227 -11.91 22.39 1.12
N TRP A 228 -10.78 22.78 0.52
CA TRP A 228 -10.24 22.17 -0.69
C TRP A 228 -9.80 20.72 -0.45
N ASN A 229 -9.21 20.43 0.71
CA ASN A 229 -8.91 19.05 1.11
C ASN A 229 -10.20 18.21 1.20
N HIS A 230 -11.27 18.72 1.82
CA HIS A 230 -12.57 18.03 1.84
C HIS A 230 -13.14 17.81 0.44
N PHE A 231 -13.02 18.80 -0.45
CA PHE A 231 -13.46 18.65 -1.85
C PHE A 231 -12.69 17.51 -2.55
N ILE A 232 -11.35 17.50 -2.43
CA ILE A 232 -10.51 16.46 -3.03
C ILE A 232 -10.77 15.07 -2.44
N GLU A 233 -11.00 14.96 -1.14
CA GLU A 233 -11.12 13.66 -0.48
C GLU A 233 -12.54 13.11 -0.51
N LEU A 234 -13.57 13.97 -0.53
CA LEU A 234 -14.97 13.55 -0.42
C LEU A 234 -15.76 13.64 -1.73
N ILE A 235 -15.37 14.52 -2.66
CA ILE A 235 -16.12 14.79 -3.89
C ILE A 235 -15.38 14.28 -5.12
N VAL A 236 -14.11 14.65 -5.30
CA VAL A 236 -13.32 14.25 -6.48
C VAL A 236 -13.27 12.73 -6.74
N PRO A 237 -13.19 11.83 -5.72
CA PRO A 237 -13.03 10.40 -5.98
C PRO A 237 -14.23 9.78 -6.70
N TRP A 238 -15.43 10.37 -6.58
CA TRP A 238 -16.63 9.93 -7.28
C TRP A 238 -16.50 10.01 -8.80
N PHE A 239 -15.72 10.97 -9.31
CA PHE A 239 -15.49 11.12 -10.75
C PHE A 239 -14.73 9.93 -11.35
N SER A 240 -14.00 9.15 -10.54
CA SER A 240 -13.32 7.91 -10.97
C SER A 240 -14.28 6.86 -11.55
N PHE A 241 -15.57 6.93 -11.20
CA PHE A 241 -16.63 6.05 -11.73
C PHE A 241 -17.43 6.67 -12.88
N GLY A 242 -17.15 7.92 -13.23
CA GLY A 242 -17.84 8.67 -14.27
C GLY A 242 -17.47 8.29 -15.71
N PRO A 243 -18.01 9.01 -16.71
CA PRO A 243 -17.64 8.85 -18.11
C PRO A 243 -16.15 9.20 -18.33
N ARG A 244 -15.58 8.81 -19.48
CA ARG A 244 -14.15 9.01 -19.79
C ARG A 244 -13.70 10.49 -19.73
N THR A 245 -14.59 11.46 -19.92
CA THR A 245 -14.29 12.88 -19.82
C THR A 245 -14.20 13.40 -18.38
N ALA A 246 -14.84 12.70 -17.44
CA ALA A 246 -14.81 13.03 -16.01
C ALA A 246 -13.70 12.30 -15.25
N ARG A 247 -13.15 11.21 -15.82
CA ARG A 247 -12.08 10.38 -15.27
C ARG A 247 -10.72 10.80 -15.81
#